data_AF-A0A1G8M4G5-F1
#
_entry.id   AF-A0A1G8M4G5-F1
#
_cell.length_a   1.000
_cell.length_b   1.000
_cell.length_c   1.000
_cell.angle_alpha   90.00
_cell.angle_beta   90.00
_cell.angle_gamma   90.00
#
_symmetry.space_group_name_H-M   'P 1'
#
loop_
_entity.id
_entity.type
_entity.pdbx_description
1 polymer ?
#
loop_
_entity_poly.entity_id
_entity_poly.type
_entity_poly.pdbx_seq_one_letter_code
_entity_poly.pdbx_strand_id
1 'polypeptide(L)' 'MNVPSLGFDEAVTQLDTCELQHLILGMVKSTEPAYHFQLFLSPDASRVVACLGVSRNQWEHVARTTPT' A
#
# COMPACT_ATOMS: atom_id res chain seq x y z
N MET A 1 5.99 8.02 15.19
CA MET A 1 6.41 7.82 13.79
C MET A 1 5.15 7.71 12.96
N ASN A 2 4.81 8.75 12.18
CA ASN A 2 3.62 8.74 11.32
C ASN A 2 4.12 8.62 9.88
N VAL A 3 3.86 7.48 9.22
CA VAL A 3 4.16 7.34 7.80
C VAL A 3 2.96 7.90 7.04
N PRO A 4 3.13 8.96 6.23
CA PRO A 4 2.00 9.53 5.53
C PRO A 4 1.46 8.52 4.52
N SER A 5 0.19 8.21 4.68
CA SER A 5 -0.56 7.27 3.85
C SER A 5 -1.59 8.01 3.01
N LEU A 6 -1.56 7.78 1.70
CA LEU A 6 -2.54 8.29 0.75
C LEU A 6 -3.68 7.29 0.59
N GLY A 7 -4.92 7.78 0.69
CA GLY A 7 -6.13 6.97 0.48
C GLY A 7 -6.37 5.92 1.55
N PHE A 8 -5.81 6.08 2.76
CA PHE A 8 -5.96 5.08 3.83
C PHE A 8 -7.41 4.88 4.27
N ASP A 9 -8.12 5.97 4.56
CA ASP A 9 -9.53 5.90 4.97
C ASP A 9 -10.42 5.30 3.86
N GLU A 10 -10.16 5.69 2.62
CA GLU A 10 -10.84 5.17 1.43
C GLU A 10 -10.56 3.67 1.23
N ALA A 11 -9.30 3.25 1.38
CA ALA A 11 -8.90 1.84 1.27
C ALA A 11 -9.51 0.99 2.38
N VAL A 12 -9.54 1.48 3.62
CA VAL A 12 -10.20 0.80 4.74
C VAL A 12 -11.70 0.65 4.48
N THR A 13 -12.36 1.72 4.04
CA THR A 13 -13.80 1.70 3.70
C THR A 13 -14.09 0.71 2.57
N GLN A 14 -13.25 0.66 1.54
CA GLN A 14 -13.39 -0.30 0.44
C GLN A 14 -13.18 -1.75 0.88
N LEU A 15 -12.25 -1.99 1.82
CA LEU A 15 -12.01 -3.31 2.37
C LEU A 15 -13.13 -3.76 3.34
N ASP A 16 -13.66 -2.84 4.15
CA ASP A 16 -14.76 -3.13 5.09
C ASP A 16 -16.07 -3.46 4.37
N THR A 17 -16.32 -2.80 3.24
CA THR A 17 -17.47 -3.08 2.37
C THR A 17 -17.21 -4.21 1.37
N CYS A 18 -16.03 -4.84 1.40
CA CYS A 18 -15.69 -5.93 0.50
C CYS A 18 -16.29 -7.26 0.98
N GLU A 19 -17.15 -7.86 0.17
CA GLU A 19 -17.75 -9.19 0.45
C GLU A 19 -16.83 -10.37 0.07
N LEU A 20 -15.63 -10.11 -0.48
CA LEU A 20 -14.71 -11.17 -0.88
C LEU A 20 -14.00 -11.76 0.34
N GLN A 21 -14.07 -13.08 0.49
CA GLN A 21 -13.39 -13.79 1.58
C GLN A 21 -11.86 -13.80 1.45
N HIS A 22 -11.36 -13.72 0.22
CA HIS A 22 -9.93 -13.74 -0.08
C HIS A 22 -9.57 -12.59 -1.03
N LEU A 23 -8.38 -12.03 -0.81
CA LEU A 23 -7.80 -11.00 -1.65
C LEU A 23 -6.35 -11.38 -1.95
N ILE A 24 -5.88 -11.00 -3.14
CA ILE A 24 -4.47 -11.09 -3.49
C ILE A 24 -3.80 -9.76 -3.15
N LEU A 25 -2.61 -9.82 -2.56
CA LEU A 25 -1.80 -8.64 -2.29
C LEU A 25 -0.83 -8.40 -3.45
N GLY A 26 -0.92 -7.22 -4.06
CA GLY A 26 0.00 -6.74 -5.09
C GLY A 26 0.76 -5.51 -4.61
N MET A 27 1.89 -5.22 -5.24
CA MET A 27 2.69 -4.03 -4.92
C MET A 27 3.12 -3.34 -6.20
N VAL A 28 2.99 -2.01 -6.21
CA VAL A 28 3.57 -1.15 -7.23
C VAL A 28 4.46 -0.12 -6.56
N LYS A 29 5.67 0.07 -7.09
CA LYS A 29 6.59 1.12 -6.63
C LYS A 29 6.58 2.23 -7.66
N SER A 30 6.28 3.45 -7.22
CA SER A 30 6.51 4.66 -8.02
C SER A 30 7.80 5.32 -7.57
N THR A 31 8.61 5.77 -8.52
CA THR A 31 9.84 6.52 -8.25
C THR A 31 9.57 8.00 -8.07
N GLU A 32 8.53 8.55 -8.69
CA GLU A 32 8.21 9.98 -8.67
C GLU A 32 6.68 10.23 -8.64
N PRO A 33 6.12 10.75 -7.53
CA PRO A 33 6.74 10.82 -6.20
C PRO A 33 7.02 9.41 -5.64
N ALA A 34 8.05 9.30 -4.79
CA ALA A 34 8.47 8.01 -4.23
C ALA A 34 7.39 7.43 -3.30
N TYR A 35 6.61 6.49 -3.82
CA TYR A 35 5.53 5.82 -3.10
C TYR A 35 5.58 4.32 -3.31
N HIS A 36 5.23 3.61 -2.24
CA HIS A 36 4.85 2.21 -2.29
C HIS A 36 3.32 2.13 -2.32
N PHE A 37 2.74 1.57 -3.36
CA PHE A 37 1.32 1.29 -3.44
C PHE A 37 1.07 -0.18 -3.12
N GLN A 38 0.39 -0.43 -2.01
CA GLN A 38 -0.17 -1.75 -1.69
C GLN A 38 -1.51 -1.87 -2.41
N LEU A 39 -1.62 -2.87 -3.28
CA LEU A 39 -2.86 -3.22 -3.96
C LEU A 39 -3.50 -4.41 -3.23
N PHE A 40 -4.82 -4.35 -3.10
CA PHE A 40 -5.67 -5.46 -2.72
C PHE A 40 -6.50 -5.82 -3.94
N LEU A 41 -6.35 -7.04 -4.43
CA LEU A 41 -6.94 -7.49 -5.69
C LEU A 41 -7.97 -8.59 -5.42
N SER A 42 -8.91 -8.76 -6.36
CA SER A 42 -9.78 -9.93 -6.38
C SER A 42 -8.97 -11.24 -6.48
N PRO A 43 -9.55 -12.40 -6.09
CA PRO A 43 -8.85 -13.70 -6.14
C PRO A 43 -8.30 -14.11 -7.52
N ASP A 44 -8.87 -13.58 -8.59
CA ASP A 44 -8.45 -13.81 -9.98
C ASP A 44 -7.53 -12.69 -10.52
N ALA A 45 -7.16 -11.74 -9.67
CA ALA A 45 -6.38 -10.55 -9.99
C ALA A 45 -6.96 -9.65 -11.11
N SER A 46 -8.24 -9.82 -11.48
CA SER A 46 -8.88 -9.05 -12.55
C SER A 46 -9.29 -7.64 -12.13
N ARG A 47 -9.42 -7.39 -10.81
CA ARG A 47 -9.87 -6.12 -10.26
C ARG A 47 -9.02 -5.67 -9.07
N VAL A 48 -8.74 -4.37 -8.99
CA VAL A 48 -8.26 -3.72 -7.76
C VAL A 48 -9.46 -3.43 -6.86
N VAL A 49 -9.46 -4.00 -5.66
CA VAL A 49 -10.48 -3.80 -4.62
C VAL A 49 -10.17 -2.57 -3.78
N ALA A 50 -8.91 -2.41 -3.37
CA ALA A 50 -8.44 -1.25 -2.65
C ALA A 50 -6.98 -0.95 -2.99
N CYS A 51 -6.57 0.31 -2.81
CA CYS A 51 -5.21 0.77 -3.06
C CYS A 51 -4.77 1.72 -1.95
N LEU A 52 -3.63 1.40 -1.32
CA LEU A 52 -3.04 2.21 -0.26
C LEU A 52 -1.66 2.71 -0.68
N GLY A 53 -1.49 4.02 -0.80
CA GLY A 53 -0.20 4.64 -1.05
C GLY A 53 0.55 4.92 0.26
N VAL A 54 1.82 4.54 0.35
CA VAL A 54 2.69 4.77 1.51
C VAL A 54 3.93 5.53 1.06
N SER A 55 4.14 6.73 1.60
CA SER A 55 5.29 7.55 1.20
C SER A 55 6.60 6.90 1.59
N ARG A 56 7.59 6.97 0.69
CA ARG A 56 8.92 6.39 0.91
C ARG A 56 9.77 7.13 1.94
N ASN A 57 9.35 8.33 2.35
CA ASN A 57 10.21 9.35 2.93
C ASN A 57 10.80 9.07 4.33
N GLN A 58 10.63 7.87 4.91
CA GLN A 58 11.26 7.54 6.21
C GLN A 58 11.99 6.19 6.27
N TRP A 59 11.66 5.21 5.40
CA TRP A 59 12.31 3.89 5.47
C TRP A 59 13.72 3.88 4.89
N GLU A 60 14.04 4.77 3.95
CA GLU A 60 15.41 4.89 3.45
C GLU A 60 16.35 5.60 4.44
N HIS A 61 15.84 6.34 5.44
CA HIS A 61 16.70 6.90 6.49
C HIS A 61 17.13 5.80 7.47
N VAL A 62 16.19 4.94 7.89
CA VAL A 62 16.45 3.82 8.82
C VAL A 62 17.36 2.76 8.17
N ALA A 63 17.15 2.43 6.89
CA ALA A 63 18.00 1.48 6.17
C ALA A 63 19.44 1.99 5.93
N ARG A 64 19.66 3.31 5.92
CA ARG A 64 20.99 3.93 5.78
C ARG A 64 21.72 4.13 7.10
N THR A 65 21.03 4.05 8.25
CA THR A 65 21.61 4.27 9.58
C THR A 65 21.84 2.98 10.37
N THR A 66 21.70 1.80 9.76
CA THR A 66 22.04 0.53 10.41
C THR A 66 23.48 0.15 10.00
N PRO A 67 24.51 0.43 10.82
CA PRO A 67 25.87 -0.06 10.53
C PRO A 67 25.88 -1.59 10.58
N THR A 68 26.53 -2.19 9.57
CA THR A 68 26.84 -3.63 9.50
C THR A 68 27.93 -3.99 10.49
#